data_AF-A0A2A9EFF6-F1
#
_entry.id   AF-A0A2A9EFF6-F1
#
_cell.length_a   1.000
_cell.length_b   1.000
_cell.length_c   1.000
_cell.angle_alpha   90.00
_cell.angle_beta   90.00
_cell.angle_gamma   90.00
#
_symmetry.space_group_name_H-M   'P 1'
#
loop_
_entity.id
_entity.type
_entity.pdbx_description
1 polymer ?
#
loop_
_entity_poly.entity_id
_entity_poly.type
_entity_poly.pdbx_seq_one_letter_code
_entity_poly.pdbx_strand_id
1 'polypeptide(L)'
;MIPGEGDLIDDVRRAFAEMTITAPPVTVIDGRGWTFVQIDTIVYSDDTPQTLTTTVGGTPVEIRATPVEWRWDFGDKTKPLTTTKPGGPYPDKTVTHVYTRLGTYTVTLTTTWQGQWRLVGETQWRDVDGQNTTTSTSEPFTTHEIRTRLVTPPG
;
A
#
# COMPACT_ATOMS: atom_id res chain seq x y z
N MET A 1 -3.97 14.74 -37.56
CA MET A 1 -5.03 13.71 -37.46
C MET A 1 -5.27 13.53 -35.97
N ILE A 2 -6.44 13.93 -35.48
CA ILE A 2 -6.80 13.74 -34.06
C ILE A 2 -7.13 12.25 -33.93
N PRO A 3 -6.58 11.52 -32.94
CA PRO A 3 -6.94 10.13 -32.70
C PRO A 3 -8.45 9.98 -32.55
N GLY A 4 -9.02 8.86 -32.97
CA GLY A 4 -10.41 8.54 -32.60
C GLY A 4 -10.54 8.46 -31.09
N GLU A 5 -11.73 8.71 -30.54
CA GLU A 5 -11.96 8.63 -29.09
C GLU A 5 -11.58 7.25 -28.51
N GLY A 6 -11.77 6.17 -29.28
CA GLY A 6 -11.32 4.82 -28.91
C GLY A 6 -9.79 4.70 -28.81
N ASP A 7 -9.05 5.24 -29.78
CA ASP A 7 -7.58 5.22 -29.76
C ASP A 7 -7.03 5.97 -28.55
N LEU A 8 -7.66 7.08 -28.19
CA LEU A 8 -7.30 7.86 -27.00
C LEU A 8 -7.51 7.05 -25.71
N ILE A 9 -8.63 6.33 -25.59
CA ILE A 9 -8.92 5.51 -24.39
C ILE A 9 -7.90 4.38 -24.25
N ASP A 10 -7.57 3.69 -25.34
CA ASP A 10 -6.57 2.62 -25.31
C ASP A 10 -5.16 3.15 -25.01
N ASP A 11 -4.82 4.33 -25.53
CA ASP A 11 -3.55 5.00 -25.21
C ASP A 11 -3.47 5.44 -23.75
N VAL A 12 -4.56 5.95 -23.17
CA VAL A 12 -4.64 6.27 -21.74
C VAL A 12 -4.51 5.01 -20.89
N ARG A 13 -5.20 3.92 -21.25
CA ARG A 13 -5.10 2.64 -20.53
C ARG A 13 -3.65 2.17 -20.47
N ARG A 14 -2.96 2.20 -21.61
CA ARG A 14 -1.54 1.84 -21.69
C ARG A 14 -0.66 2.76 -20.86
N ALA A 15 -0.86 4.08 -20.97
CA ALA A 15 -0.12 5.07 -20.19
C ALA A 15 -0.31 4.89 -18.67
N PHE A 16 -1.52 4.52 -18.22
CA PHE A 16 -1.77 4.22 -16.81
C PHE A 16 -1.11 2.91 -16.36
N ALA A 17 -1.15 1.86 -17.18
CA ALA A 17 -0.47 0.60 -16.89
C ALA A 17 1.06 0.76 -16.80
N GLU A 18 1.63 1.67 -17.58
CA GLU A 18 3.06 1.99 -17.61
C GLU A 18 3.45 3.14 -16.66
N MET A 19 2.47 3.77 -16.00
CA MET A 19 2.69 4.88 -15.07
C MET A 19 3.62 4.44 -13.93
N THR A 20 4.71 5.18 -13.73
CA THR A 20 5.58 4.98 -12.57
C THR A 20 4.89 5.57 -11.34
N ILE A 21 4.35 4.69 -10.50
CA ILE A 21 3.72 5.03 -9.23
C ILE A 21 4.71 4.73 -8.11
N THR A 22 4.92 5.70 -7.22
CA THR A 22 5.75 5.48 -6.02
C THR A 22 4.99 4.55 -5.07
N ALA A 23 5.58 3.40 -4.73
CA ALA A 23 4.95 2.49 -3.78
C ALA A 23 4.84 3.15 -2.40
N PRO A 24 3.68 3.07 -1.71
CA PRO A 24 3.53 3.66 -0.40
C PRO A 24 4.37 2.85 0.60
N PRO A 25 5.01 3.51 1.58
CA PRO A 25 5.88 2.83 2.53
C PRO A 25 5.08 1.90 3.45
N VAL A 26 5.73 0.86 3.98
CA VAL A 26 5.16 0.04 5.05
C VAL A 26 5.76 0.45 6.37
N THR A 27 4.91 0.90 7.30
CA THR A 27 5.32 1.19 8.67
C THR A 27 4.89 0.07 9.60
N VAL A 28 5.82 -0.42 10.42
CA VAL A 28 5.60 -1.44 11.45
C VAL A 28 5.90 -0.83 12.81
N ILE A 29 4.90 -0.75 13.70
CA ILE A 29 5.02 -0.18 15.06
C ILE A 29 5.79 1.16 15.05
N ASP A 30 5.35 2.12 14.26
CA ASP A 30 5.96 3.46 14.14
C ASP A 30 7.48 3.44 13.85
N GLY A 31 7.98 2.39 13.17
CA GLY A 31 9.40 2.24 12.82
C GLY A 31 10.29 1.67 13.94
N ARG A 32 9.70 1.10 15.00
CA ARG A 32 10.43 0.62 16.19
C ARG A 32 11.48 -0.47 15.93
N GLY A 33 11.39 -1.22 14.83
CA GLY A 33 12.32 -2.30 14.49
C GLY A 33 12.19 -3.57 15.33
N TRP A 34 11.21 -3.65 16.23
CA TRP A 34 10.89 -4.86 16.97
C TRP A 34 9.42 -4.90 17.45
N THR A 35 8.93 -6.11 17.70
CA THR A 35 7.60 -6.38 18.29
C THR A 35 7.68 -7.58 19.25
N PHE A 36 6.57 -7.94 19.90
CA PHE A 36 6.48 -9.14 20.72
C PHE A 36 5.72 -10.26 20.00
N VAL A 37 6.12 -11.52 20.24
CA VAL A 37 5.28 -12.66 19.88
C VAL A 37 4.00 -12.66 20.70
N GLN A 38 2.93 -13.23 20.14
CA GLN A 38 1.61 -13.37 20.78
C GLN A 38 0.90 -12.04 21.08
N ILE A 39 1.38 -10.92 20.53
CA ILE A 39 0.78 -9.59 20.65
C ILE A 39 0.53 -9.02 19.26
N ASP A 40 -0.54 -8.23 19.14
CA ASP A 40 -0.84 -7.46 17.93
C ASP A 40 0.34 -6.58 17.53
N THR A 41 0.85 -6.85 16.33
CA THR A 41 1.80 -5.98 15.64
C THR A 41 1.02 -5.09 14.68
N ILE A 42 1.04 -3.78 14.91
CA ILE A 42 0.38 -2.78 14.07
C ILE A 42 1.21 -2.55 12.81
N VAL A 43 0.53 -2.58 11.66
CA VAL A 43 1.11 -2.18 10.38
C VAL A 43 0.19 -1.17 9.70
N TYR A 44 0.78 -0.24 8.95
CA TYR A 44 0.02 0.72 8.16
C TYR A 44 0.86 1.30 7.02
N SER A 45 0.20 1.98 6.10
CA SER A 45 0.78 2.62 4.92
C SER A 45 0.06 3.93 4.61
N ASP A 46 0.37 4.53 3.47
CA ASP A 46 -0.26 5.76 2.97
C ASP A 46 -1.31 5.43 1.90
N ASP A 47 -2.26 6.34 1.72
CA ASP A 47 -3.32 6.27 0.70
C ASP A 47 -3.32 7.46 -0.27
N THR A 48 -2.20 8.16 -0.36
CA THR A 48 -2.09 9.39 -1.17
C THR A 48 -2.20 9.09 -2.67
N PRO A 49 -3.19 9.66 -3.39
CA PRO A 49 -3.27 9.54 -4.84
C PRO A 49 -2.09 10.22 -5.54
N GLN A 50 -1.66 9.68 -6.67
CA GLN A 50 -0.57 10.22 -7.48
C GLN A 50 -1.07 10.64 -8.85
N THR A 51 -0.67 11.81 -9.32
CA THR A 51 -1.10 12.35 -10.61
C THR A 51 0.09 12.52 -11.55
N LEU A 52 -0.08 12.10 -12.80
CA LEU A 52 0.85 12.30 -13.90
C LEU A 52 0.17 13.16 -14.98
N THR A 53 0.80 14.26 -15.36
CA THR A 53 0.43 15.00 -16.57
C THR A 53 1.32 14.54 -17.71
N THR A 54 0.71 14.07 -18.81
CA THR A 54 1.44 13.52 -19.96
C THR A 54 0.68 13.75 -21.27
N THR A 55 1.27 13.36 -22.39
CA THR A 55 0.65 13.42 -23.71
C THR A 55 0.50 12.00 -24.26
N VAL A 56 -0.72 11.63 -24.63
CA VAL A 56 -1.07 10.32 -25.20
C VAL A 56 -1.67 10.50 -26.58
N GLY A 57 -1.16 9.83 -27.61
CA GLY A 57 -1.62 10.03 -28.99
C GLY A 57 -1.55 11.47 -29.50
N GLY A 58 -0.70 12.32 -28.90
CA GLY A 58 -0.64 13.77 -29.20
C GLY A 58 -1.62 14.65 -28.39
N THR A 59 -2.41 14.05 -27.51
CA THR A 59 -3.41 14.71 -26.66
C THR A 59 -2.90 14.86 -25.21
N PRO A 60 -2.82 16.08 -24.66
CA PRO A 60 -2.47 16.29 -23.26
C PRO A 60 -3.55 15.79 -22.30
N VAL A 61 -3.16 14.95 -21.35
CA VAL A 61 -4.03 14.35 -20.33
C VAL A 61 -3.40 14.45 -18.94
N GLU A 62 -4.25 14.40 -17.93
CA GLU A 62 -3.86 14.08 -16.56
C GLU A 62 -4.37 12.70 -16.21
N ILE A 63 -3.53 11.87 -15.60
CA ILE A 63 -3.86 10.52 -15.12
C ILE A 63 -3.63 10.52 -13.61
N ARG A 64 -4.63 10.12 -12.84
CA ARG A 64 -4.58 9.98 -11.38
C ARG A 64 -4.70 8.51 -11.01
N ALA A 65 -3.71 8.01 -10.28
CA ALA A 65 -3.71 6.73 -9.62
C ALA A 65 -4.19 6.89 -8.17
N THR A 66 -5.30 6.25 -7.81
CA THR A 66 -5.82 6.22 -6.43
C THR A 66 -5.69 4.81 -5.88
N PRO A 67 -5.09 4.60 -4.69
CA PRO A 67 -4.99 3.27 -4.12
C PRO A 67 -6.37 2.81 -3.62
N VAL A 68 -6.72 1.57 -3.89
CA VAL A 68 -8.06 1.01 -3.57
C VAL A 68 -8.00 -0.28 -2.77
N GLU A 69 -6.87 -0.97 -2.77
CA GLU A 69 -6.67 -2.22 -2.04
C GLU A 69 -5.23 -2.36 -1.56
N TRP A 70 -5.06 -2.90 -0.35
CA TRP A 70 -3.78 -3.17 0.29
C TRP A 70 -3.72 -4.64 0.68
N ARG A 71 -2.77 -5.37 0.11
CA ARG A 71 -2.53 -6.77 0.38
C ARG A 71 -1.23 -6.95 1.14
N TRP A 72 -1.33 -7.36 2.39
CA TRP A 72 -0.26 -7.50 3.37
C TRP A 72 0.22 -8.94 3.46
N ASP A 73 1.49 -9.18 3.15
CA ASP A 73 2.20 -10.42 3.45
C ASP A 73 3.14 -10.19 4.64
N PHE A 74 2.91 -10.93 5.73
CA PHE A 74 3.62 -10.75 7.00
C PHE A 74 4.96 -11.52 7.06
N GLY A 75 5.33 -12.29 6.04
CA GLY A 75 6.63 -12.94 5.96
C GLY A 75 6.84 -14.14 6.91
N ASP A 76 5.81 -14.53 7.68
CA ASP A 76 5.84 -15.68 8.61
C ASP A 76 5.14 -16.94 8.05
N LYS A 77 4.82 -16.93 6.75
CA LYS A 77 4.09 -17.98 6.02
C LYS A 77 2.60 -18.10 6.37
N THR A 78 2.05 -17.17 7.15
CA THR A 78 0.60 -17.06 7.29
C THR A 78 -0.03 -16.55 6.00
N LYS A 79 -1.36 -16.68 5.88
CA LYS A 79 -2.07 -16.20 4.70
C LYS A 79 -2.03 -14.66 4.68
N PRO A 80 -1.75 -14.04 3.52
CA PRO A 80 -1.81 -12.60 3.38
C PRO A 80 -3.21 -12.04 3.68
N LEU A 81 -3.23 -10.84 4.27
CA LEU A 81 -4.44 -10.10 4.60
C LEU A 81 -4.71 -9.05 3.52
N THR A 82 -5.97 -8.90 3.08
CA THR A 82 -6.36 -7.87 2.10
C THR A 82 -7.34 -6.90 2.75
N THR A 83 -7.11 -5.60 2.57
CA THR A 83 -7.91 -4.52 3.16
C THR A 83 -8.25 -3.45 2.12
N THR A 84 -9.33 -2.70 2.38
CA THR A 84 -9.76 -1.53 1.58
C THR A 84 -9.32 -0.20 2.17
N LYS A 85 -8.47 -0.25 3.22
CA LYS A 85 -7.88 0.90 3.89
C LYS A 85 -6.41 0.59 4.20
N PRO A 86 -5.55 1.61 4.32
CA PRO A 86 -4.11 1.41 4.50
C PRO A 86 -3.69 1.05 5.92
N GLY A 87 -4.62 0.93 6.88
CA GLY A 87 -4.28 0.83 8.30
C GLY A 87 -4.30 2.18 9.00
N GLY A 88 -3.69 2.22 10.18
CA GLY A 88 -3.47 3.45 10.94
C GLY A 88 -2.58 3.19 12.16
N PRO A 89 -1.91 4.21 12.71
CA PRO A 89 -1.18 4.09 13.96
C PRO A 89 -2.14 3.91 15.14
N TYR A 90 -1.60 3.54 16.30
CA TYR A 90 -2.38 3.58 17.55
C TYR A 90 -2.80 5.03 17.88
N PRO A 91 -4.03 5.30 18.37
CA PRO A 91 -5.08 4.34 18.74
C PRO A 91 -5.95 3.85 17.57
N ASP A 92 -5.97 4.55 16.43
CA ASP A 92 -6.84 4.31 15.28
C ASP A 92 -6.39 3.17 14.34
N LYS A 93 -5.68 2.18 14.90
CA LYS A 93 -5.17 1.02 14.18
C LYS A 93 -6.31 0.17 13.62
N THR A 94 -6.16 -0.26 12.36
CA THR A 94 -7.13 -1.15 11.70
C THR A 94 -6.50 -2.39 11.07
N VAL A 95 -5.17 -2.45 10.98
CA VAL A 95 -4.44 -3.62 10.48
C VAL A 95 -3.44 -4.07 11.54
N THR A 96 -3.61 -5.31 12.00
CA THR A 96 -2.70 -5.95 12.96
C THR A 96 -2.40 -7.38 12.55
N HIS A 97 -1.28 -7.91 13.02
CA HIS A 97 -0.90 -9.30 12.87
C HIS A 97 -0.20 -9.83 14.12
N VAL A 98 -0.44 -11.10 14.46
CA VAL A 98 0.15 -11.75 15.63
C VAL A 98 1.22 -12.75 15.18
N TYR A 99 2.48 -12.43 15.45
CA TYR A 99 3.59 -13.36 15.25
C TYR A 99 3.62 -14.41 16.36
N THR A 100 3.73 -15.69 16.00
CA THR A 100 3.70 -16.81 16.97
C THR A 100 5.07 -17.41 17.25
N ARG A 101 6.09 -17.03 16.49
CA ARG A 101 7.45 -17.57 16.59
C ARG A 101 8.45 -16.43 16.63
N LEU A 102 9.54 -16.67 17.36
CA LEU A 102 10.71 -15.78 17.36
C LEU A 102 11.38 -15.81 15.99
N GLY A 103 11.88 -14.65 15.56
CA GLY A 103 12.53 -14.47 14.27
C GLY A 103 12.66 -13.01 13.86
N THR A 104 13.32 -12.81 12.72
CA THR A 104 13.39 -11.54 11.99
C THR A 104 12.43 -11.63 10.81
N TYR A 105 11.56 -10.65 10.67
CA TYR A 105 10.51 -10.61 9.65
C TYR A 105 10.55 -9.29 8.88
N THR A 106 9.92 -9.31 7.71
CA THR A 106 9.61 -8.13 6.88
C THR A 106 8.15 -8.23 6.46
N VAL A 107 7.46 -7.10 6.38
CA VAL A 107 6.11 -7.05 5.80
C VAL A 107 6.20 -6.57 4.37
N THR A 108 5.65 -7.33 3.43
CA THR A 108 5.53 -6.93 2.02
C THR A 108 4.10 -6.49 1.76
N LEU A 109 3.94 -5.30 1.21
CA LEU A 109 2.66 -4.74 0.82
C LEU A 109 2.57 -4.68 -0.70
N THR A 110 1.51 -5.25 -1.25
CA THR A 110 1.09 -5.00 -2.63
C THR A 110 -0.11 -4.07 -2.61
N THR A 111 0.00 -2.90 -3.25
CA THR A 111 -1.09 -1.93 -3.36
C THR A 111 -1.66 -1.95 -4.76
N THR A 112 -2.98 -2.06 -4.87
CA THR A 112 -3.72 -2.00 -6.13
C THR A 112 -4.28 -0.59 -6.33
N TRP A 113 -4.14 -0.06 -7.54
CA TRP A 113 -4.49 1.30 -7.90
C TRP A 113 -5.57 1.34 -8.97
N GLN A 114 -6.57 2.18 -8.77
CA GLN A 114 -7.56 2.53 -9.77
C GLN A 114 -7.15 3.82 -10.48
N GLY A 115 -7.13 3.79 -11.81
CA GLY A 115 -6.81 4.93 -12.64
C GLY A 115 -8.03 5.77 -12.97
N GLN A 116 -7.86 7.08 -13.01
CA GLN A 116 -8.79 8.04 -13.58
C GLN A 116 -8.02 9.01 -14.47
N TRP A 117 -8.65 9.54 -15.51
CA TRP A 117 -8.01 10.48 -16.42
C TRP A 117 -8.94 11.63 -16.80
N ARG A 118 -8.35 12.72 -17.29
CA ARG A 118 -9.07 13.84 -17.90
C ARG A 118 -8.19 14.54 -18.93
N LEU A 119 -8.80 15.26 -19.86
CA LEU A 119 -8.06 16.19 -20.71
C LEU A 119 -7.53 17.34 -19.84
N VAL A 120 -6.34 17.83 -20.16
CA VAL A 120 -5.77 19.00 -19.48
C VAL A 120 -6.71 20.20 -19.68
N GLY A 121 -7.12 20.84 -18.57
CA GLY A 121 -8.06 21.95 -18.58
C GLY A 121 -9.53 21.54 -18.36
N GLU A 122 -9.86 20.25 -18.41
CA GLU A 122 -11.18 19.75 -18.02
C GLU A 122 -11.29 19.55 -16.50
N THR A 123 -12.52 19.57 -15.99
CA THR A 123 -12.81 19.31 -14.57
C THR A 123 -13.34 17.90 -14.32
N GLN A 124 -13.87 17.24 -15.34
CA GLN A 124 -14.47 15.92 -15.22
C GLN A 124 -13.43 14.81 -15.37
N TRP A 125 -13.33 13.97 -14.34
CA TRP A 125 -12.55 12.73 -14.40
C TRP A 125 -13.37 11.60 -15.04
N ARG A 126 -12.68 10.74 -15.78
CA ARG A 126 -13.19 9.51 -16.39
C ARG A 126 -12.36 8.35 -15.88
N ASP A 127 -12.97 7.19 -15.67
CA ASP A 127 -12.22 6.03 -15.19
C ASP A 127 -11.32 5.46 -16.29
N VAL A 128 -10.18 4.93 -15.88
CA VAL A 128 -9.31 4.12 -16.75
C VAL A 128 -9.63 2.66 -16.50
N ASP A 129 -9.92 1.91 -17.56
CA ASP A 129 -10.11 0.47 -17.44
C ASP A 129 -8.83 -0.22 -17.01
N GLY A 130 -8.93 -1.16 -16.07
CA GLY A 130 -7.80 -1.89 -15.53
C GLY A 130 -7.21 -1.24 -14.28
N GLN A 131 -6.17 -1.88 -13.75
CA GLN A 131 -5.52 -1.52 -12.50
C GLN A 131 -4.01 -1.53 -12.67
N ASN A 132 -3.32 -0.79 -11.81
CA ASN A 132 -1.87 -0.86 -11.66
C ASN A 132 -1.55 -1.38 -10.26
N THR A 133 -0.37 -1.96 -10.06
CA THR A 133 0.05 -2.50 -8.76
C THR A 133 1.45 -2.05 -8.41
N THR A 134 1.67 -1.64 -7.18
CA THR A 134 3.00 -1.37 -6.63
C THR A 134 3.30 -2.34 -5.49
N THR A 135 4.59 -2.55 -5.21
CA THR A 135 5.03 -3.36 -4.07
C THR A 135 6.07 -2.61 -3.27
N SER A 136 5.95 -2.65 -1.95
CA SER A 136 6.93 -2.16 -0.99
C SER A 136 7.17 -3.18 0.09
N THR A 137 8.36 -3.13 0.71
CA THR A 137 8.73 -4.02 1.81
C THR A 137 9.24 -3.17 2.96
N SER A 138 8.79 -3.47 4.18
CA SER A 138 9.27 -2.80 5.39
C SER A 138 10.76 -3.05 5.60
N GLU A 139 11.38 -2.22 6.43
CA GLU A 139 12.65 -2.61 7.05
C GLU A 139 12.46 -3.90 7.89
N PRO A 140 13.50 -4.74 8.03
CA PRO A 140 13.43 -5.90 8.90
C PRO A 140 13.21 -5.52 10.36
N PHE A 141 12.37 -6.28 11.06
CA PHE A 141 12.16 -6.13 12.50
C PHE A 141 12.21 -7.47 13.20
N THR A 142 12.51 -7.46 14.50
CA THR A 142 12.67 -8.68 15.30
C THR A 142 11.51 -8.90 16.25
N THR A 143 11.18 -10.16 16.50
CA THR A 143 10.20 -10.54 17.52
C THR A 143 10.89 -10.90 18.84
N HIS A 144 10.25 -10.55 19.95
CA HIS A 144 10.72 -10.85 21.29
C HIS A 144 9.63 -11.53 22.13
N GLU A 145 10.03 -12.26 23.17
CA GLU A 145 9.10 -12.82 24.15
C GLU A 145 8.89 -11.85 25.31
N ILE A 146 7.66 -11.81 25.83
CA ILE A 146 7.43 -11.24 27.16
C ILE A 146 7.93 -12.23 28.20
N ARG A 147 8.89 -11.80 29.02
CA ARG A 147 9.33 -12.55 30.21
C ARG A 147 8.70 -11.95 31.45
N THR A 148 7.71 -12.61 32.02
CA THR A 148 7.20 -12.25 33.35
C THR A 148 8.13 -12.83 34.42
N ARG A 149 8.63 -11.97 35.32
CA ARG A 149 9.30 -12.42 36.55
C ARG A 149 8.38 -12.14 37.72
N LEU A 150 8.07 -13.17 38.51
CA LEU A 150 7.40 -13.00 39.80
C LEU A 150 8.45 -12.60 40.83
N VAL A 151 8.29 -11.43 41.44
CA VAL A 151 9.09 -11.04 42.61
C VAL A 151 8.29 -11.43 43.84
N THR A 152 8.83 -12.35 44.65
CA THR A 152 8.25 -12.62 45.97
C THR A 152 8.57 -11.45 46.90
N PRO A 153 7.58 -10.86 47.61
CA PRO A 153 7.85 -9.82 48.59
C PRO A 153 8.78 -10.36 49.69
N PRO A 154 9.72 -9.56 50.24
CA PRO A 154 10.41 -9.94 51.46
C PRO A 154 9.38 -10.07 52.58
N GLY A 155 9.46 -11.20 53.32
CA GLY A 155 8.58 -11.53 54.44
C GLY A 155 8.83 -10.71 55.69
#